data_AF-A0A8T0F112-F1
#
_entry.id   AF-A0A8T0F112-F1
#
_cell.length_a   1.000
_cell.length_b   1.000
_cell.length_c   1.000
_cell.angle_alpha   90.00
_cell.angle_beta   90.00
_cell.angle_gamma   90.00
#
_symmetry.space_group_name_H-M   'P 1'
#
loop_
_entity.id
_entity.type
_entity.pdbx_description
1 polymer ?
#
loop_
_entity_poly.entity_id
_entity_poly.type
_entity_poly.pdbx_seq_one_letter_code
_entity_poly.pdbx_strand_id
1 'polypeptide(L)'
;MSFFKREVLSVVLWAIAMWPFLSSLTNTHKRLCLSWCITSVILSGFPMMAVVGKDTNTTQCKILAGWLFIFAVGFCARRPETGLIYNNRTVRREPYYIAVLTAVQVVLLCISTYTIQSTSRSIANKDGLPFLNQIVAWFILGISLVLPLFGSQSILTRLLNVMTSLFAPYILLSISHEGMFCLLLCIEMILWLMLEHQLSYNYSKLQDIHFVSVPADPTKKKINNEISLGDFRRAYFFIFFILLAFFGTGNIASINSFNPTSVYCFLTVFNPYVMGFLMLIKILIPFLIVSCILRAINVCLKASPRALFLLILLMSDFLALHFFFLVKDSGSWLDIGTSLSHYIISITVIIFIMLLYGLAWILTSVSLTVSSLRIKRHLL
;
A
#
# COMPACT_ATOMS: atom_id res chain seq x y z
N MET A 1 -7.85 2.00 22.00
CA MET A 1 -6.54 2.35 22.61
C MET A 1 -5.58 3.07 21.66
N SER A 2 -5.32 2.58 20.44
CA SER A 2 -4.38 3.22 19.49
C SER A 2 -4.72 4.66 19.10
N PHE A 3 -6.02 5.02 19.11
CA PHE A 3 -6.49 6.39 18.91
C PHE A 3 -6.07 7.35 20.04
N PHE A 4 -5.80 6.84 21.25
CA PHE A 4 -5.35 7.63 22.40
C PHE A 4 -3.83 7.63 22.53
N LYS A 5 -3.17 6.49 22.26
CA LYS A 5 -1.71 6.35 22.25
C LYS A 5 -1.26 5.58 21.02
N ARG A 6 -0.59 6.26 20.10
CA ARG A 6 -0.08 5.66 18.85
C ARG A 6 0.92 4.53 19.12
N GLU A 7 1.66 4.62 20.22
CA GLU A 7 2.63 3.62 20.70
C GLU A 7 2.04 2.22 20.88
N VAL A 8 0.72 2.11 21.12
CA VAL A 8 0.04 0.81 21.21
C VAL A 8 0.14 0.02 19.90
N LEU A 9 0.19 0.71 18.75
CA LEU A 9 0.40 0.06 17.45
C LEU A 9 1.77 -0.61 17.37
N SER A 10 2.80 -0.02 17.98
CA SER A 10 4.15 -0.58 18.03
C SER A 10 4.19 -1.88 18.85
N VAL A 11 3.48 -1.91 19.99
CA VAL A 11 3.36 -3.11 20.83
C VAL A 11 2.63 -4.23 20.07
N VAL A 12 1.54 -3.90 19.39
CA VAL A 12 0.82 -4.89 18.56
C VAL A 12 1.68 -5.37 17.38
N LEU A 13 2.47 -4.48 16.76
CA LEU A 13 3.45 -4.85 15.73
C LEU A 13 4.49 -5.84 16.26
N TRP A 14 4.99 -5.68 17.49
CA TRP A 14 5.90 -6.66 18.09
C TRP A 14 5.23 -8.02 18.31
N ALA A 15 3.97 -8.05 18.73
CA ALA A 15 3.21 -9.29 18.83
C ALA A 15 3.04 -9.98 17.46
N ILE A 16 2.73 -9.20 16.42
CA ILE A 16 2.62 -9.68 15.03
C ILE A 16 3.97 -10.11 14.46
N ALA A 17 5.07 -9.44 14.83
CA ALA A 17 6.43 -9.79 14.42
C ALA A 17 6.83 -11.19 14.91
N MET A 18 6.34 -11.59 16.09
CA MET A 18 6.61 -12.91 16.67
C MET A 18 5.78 -14.03 16.05
N TRP A 19 4.66 -13.73 15.39
CA TRP A 19 3.73 -14.74 14.86
C TRP A 19 4.39 -15.84 14.00
N PRO A 20 5.28 -15.54 13.03
CA PRO A 20 5.91 -16.59 12.22
C PRO A 20 6.74 -17.56 13.06
N PHE A 21 7.28 -17.12 14.21
CA PHE A 21 8.07 -17.98 15.09
C PHE A 21 7.23 -18.99 15.87
N LEU A 22 5.95 -18.71 16.09
CA LEU A 22 5.01 -19.66 16.71
C LEU A 22 4.43 -20.66 15.69
N SER A 23 4.70 -20.45 14.41
CA SER A 23 4.17 -21.29 13.32
C SER A 23 5.20 -22.30 12.83
N SER A 24 4.74 -23.27 12.02
CA SER A 24 5.59 -24.28 11.38
C SER A 24 6.63 -23.72 10.40
N LEU A 25 6.57 -22.42 10.06
CA LEU A 25 7.49 -21.77 9.11
C LEU A 25 8.92 -21.59 9.66
N THR A 26 9.11 -21.67 10.97
CA THR A 26 10.43 -21.56 11.61
C THR A 26 11.43 -22.58 11.12
N ASN A 27 10.98 -23.79 10.80
CA ASN A 27 11.86 -24.88 10.40
C ASN A 27 12.16 -24.86 8.90
N THR A 28 11.22 -24.39 8.07
CA THR A 28 11.33 -24.43 6.61
C THR A 28 11.86 -23.14 5.99
N HIS A 29 11.43 -21.97 6.48
CA HIS A 29 11.69 -20.67 5.85
C HIS A 29 12.20 -19.61 6.84
N LYS A 30 13.32 -19.91 7.51
CA LYS A 30 13.98 -19.03 8.50
C LYS A 30 14.26 -17.61 7.97
N ARG A 31 14.75 -17.49 6.74
CA ARG A 31 15.08 -16.19 6.12
C ARG A 31 13.84 -15.29 5.98
N LEU A 32 12.71 -15.86 5.57
CA LEU A 32 11.47 -15.11 5.39
C LEU A 32 10.90 -14.64 6.74
N CYS A 33 10.92 -15.52 7.75
CA CYS A 33 10.49 -15.18 9.11
C CYS A 33 11.38 -14.10 9.72
N LEU A 34 12.70 -14.18 9.52
CA LEU A 34 13.65 -13.17 10.00
C LEU A 34 13.43 -11.83 9.29
N SER A 35 13.25 -11.83 7.97
CA SER A 35 12.95 -10.61 7.21
C SER A 35 11.68 -9.93 7.72
N TRP A 36 10.60 -10.69 7.92
CA TRP A 36 9.35 -10.19 8.51
C TRP A 36 9.58 -9.56 9.87
N CYS A 37 10.25 -10.27 10.78
CA CYS A 37 10.49 -9.75 12.12
C CYS A 37 11.30 -8.44 12.10
N ILE A 38 12.36 -8.38 11.29
CA ILE A 38 13.18 -7.18 11.14
C ILE A 38 12.34 -6.03 10.58
N THR A 39 11.54 -6.25 9.53
CA THR A 39 10.73 -5.20 8.92
C THR A 39 9.61 -4.74 9.85
N SER A 40 8.93 -5.65 10.56
CA SER A 40 7.92 -5.31 11.56
C SER A 40 8.52 -4.48 12.71
N VAL A 41 9.73 -4.83 13.19
CA VAL A 41 10.41 -4.08 14.26
C VAL A 41 10.81 -2.68 13.79
N ILE A 42 11.35 -2.54 12.57
CA ILE A 42 11.66 -1.22 12.02
C ILE A 42 10.37 -0.40 11.84
N LEU A 43 9.30 -1.02 11.33
CA LEU A 43 8.00 -0.36 11.11
C LEU A 43 7.35 0.08 12.44
N SER A 44 7.59 -0.65 13.53
CA SER A 44 7.14 -0.28 14.88
C SER A 44 7.76 1.01 15.42
N GLY A 45 8.88 1.48 14.86
CA GLY A 45 9.48 2.75 15.25
C GLY A 45 8.63 3.96 14.84
N PHE A 46 7.88 3.87 13.73
CA PHE A 46 7.15 5.02 13.18
C PHE A 46 5.98 5.48 14.06
N PRO A 47 5.13 4.61 14.63
CA PRO A 47 4.11 5.06 15.57
C PRO A 47 4.64 5.67 16.87
N MET A 48 5.90 5.40 17.23
CA MET A 48 6.57 6.01 18.41
C MET A 48 7.21 7.36 18.08
N MET A 49 7.42 7.67 16.80
CA MET A 49 7.96 8.97 16.41
C MET A 49 6.93 10.07 16.64
N ALA A 50 7.41 11.22 17.10
CA ALA A 50 6.57 12.40 17.28
C ALA A 50 5.91 12.82 15.96
N VAL A 51 4.71 13.40 16.07
CA VAL A 51 3.99 14.00 14.94
C VAL A 51 4.93 15.00 14.27
N VAL A 52 5.10 14.85 12.95
CA VAL A 52 6.10 15.57 12.15
C VAL A 52 6.06 17.07 12.40
N GLY A 53 7.08 17.56 13.10
CA GLY A 53 7.36 18.98 13.28
C GLY A 53 7.92 19.63 12.01
N LYS A 54 7.91 20.96 12.03
CA LYS A 54 8.21 21.86 10.91
C LYS A 54 9.73 22.01 10.68
N ASP A 55 10.49 20.91 10.76
CA ASP A 55 11.97 20.98 10.77
C ASP A 55 12.59 20.84 9.38
N THR A 56 13.70 21.55 9.19
CA THR A 56 14.34 21.89 7.90
C THR A 56 15.09 20.75 7.22
N ASN A 57 15.43 19.66 7.93
CA ASN A 57 16.12 18.49 7.37
C ASN A 57 15.18 17.38 6.86
N THR A 58 13.87 17.63 6.85
CA THR A 58 12.84 16.63 6.52
C THR A 58 12.82 16.21 5.05
N THR A 59 13.41 16.98 4.13
CA THR A 59 13.38 16.67 2.69
C THR A 59 14.32 15.53 2.30
N GLN A 60 15.43 15.34 3.04
CA GLN A 60 16.40 14.28 2.75
C GLN A 60 15.84 12.88 2.99
N CYS A 61 15.04 12.69 4.04
CA CYS A 61 14.48 11.38 4.40
C CYS A 61 13.54 10.84 3.30
N LYS A 62 12.67 11.70 2.75
CA LYS A 62 11.80 11.30 1.63
C LYS A 62 12.57 11.06 0.34
N ILE A 63 13.61 11.85 0.03
CA ILE A 63 14.46 11.59 -1.15
C ILE A 63 15.15 10.23 -1.01
N LEU A 64 15.69 9.93 0.18
CA LEU A 64 16.29 8.63 0.48
C LEU A 64 15.28 7.49 0.30
N ALA A 65 14.04 7.65 0.78
CA ALA A 65 12.97 6.67 0.56
C ALA A 65 12.73 6.40 -0.93
N GLY A 66 12.76 7.45 -1.76
CA GLY A 66 12.63 7.34 -3.22
C GLY A 66 13.73 6.46 -3.84
N TRP A 67 14.99 6.75 -3.53
CA TRP A 67 16.13 5.98 -4.02
C TRP A 67 16.13 4.54 -3.52
N LEU A 68 15.82 4.32 -2.24
CA LEU A 68 15.70 2.98 -1.67
C LEU A 68 14.57 2.19 -2.34
N PHE A 69 13.44 2.83 -2.67
CA PHE A 69 12.35 2.16 -3.38
C PHE A 69 12.76 1.76 -4.80
N ILE A 70 13.46 2.65 -5.52
CA ILE A 70 14.01 2.33 -6.86
C ILE A 70 14.94 1.12 -6.78
N PHE A 71 15.83 1.07 -5.78
CA PHE A 71 16.71 -0.07 -5.56
C PHE A 71 15.93 -1.36 -5.24
N ALA A 72 14.90 -1.26 -4.40
CA ALA A 72 14.03 -2.40 -4.07
C ALA A 72 13.30 -2.94 -5.31
N VAL A 73 12.77 -2.07 -6.17
CA VAL A 73 12.12 -2.47 -7.44
C VAL A 73 13.13 -3.14 -8.37
N GLY A 74 14.34 -2.57 -8.53
CA GLY A 74 15.40 -3.17 -9.34
C GLY A 74 15.84 -4.55 -8.81
N PHE A 75 15.94 -4.70 -7.49
CA PHE A 75 16.23 -5.98 -6.86
C PHE A 75 15.13 -7.01 -7.10
N CYS A 76 13.85 -6.63 -6.92
CA CYS A 76 12.70 -7.49 -7.21
C CYS A 76 12.61 -7.87 -8.69
N ALA A 77 12.84 -6.94 -9.61
CA ALA A 77 12.82 -7.20 -11.06
C ALA A 77 13.93 -8.15 -11.52
N ARG A 78 15.06 -8.20 -10.80
CA ARG A 78 16.15 -9.16 -11.06
C ARG A 78 15.85 -10.56 -10.52
N ARG A 79 14.94 -10.71 -9.55
CA ARG A 79 14.59 -12.03 -9.00
C ARG A 79 13.93 -12.89 -10.09
N PRO A 80 14.33 -14.18 -10.22
CA PRO A 80 13.75 -15.07 -11.23
C PRO A 80 12.24 -15.26 -11.04
N GLU A 81 11.74 -15.15 -9.81
CA GLU A 81 10.33 -15.30 -9.44
C GLU A 81 9.39 -14.29 -10.13
N THR A 82 9.91 -13.12 -10.53
CA THR A 82 9.12 -12.12 -11.28
C THR A 82 9.13 -12.35 -12.78
N GLY A 83 10.08 -13.15 -13.30
CA GLY A 83 10.21 -13.42 -14.74
C GLY A 83 10.51 -12.21 -15.64
N LEU A 84 10.90 -11.05 -15.05
CA LEU A 84 11.12 -9.79 -15.77
C LEU A 84 12.48 -9.75 -16.49
N ILE A 85 13.59 -9.88 -15.75
CA ILE A 85 14.95 -9.68 -16.28
C ILE A 85 15.70 -11.01 -16.45
N TYR A 86 15.77 -11.81 -15.38
CA TYR A 86 16.55 -13.05 -15.38
C TYR A 86 15.68 -14.25 -15.76
N ASN A 87 16.03 -14.89 -16.87
CA ASN A 87 15.36 -16.09 -17.35
C ASN A 87 16.03 -17.33 -16.73
N ASN A 88 15.28 -18.08 -15.93
CA ASN A 88 15.66 -19.44 -15.57
C ASN A 88 14.79 -20.39 -16.40
N ARG A 89 15.34 -21.48 -16.95
CA ARG A 89 14.62 -22.40 -17.88
C ARG A 89 13.32 -22.98 -17.29
N THR A 90 13.15 -22.89 -15.97
CA THR A 90 11.98 -23.35 -15.22
C THR A 90 10.90 -22.27 -15.01
N VAL A 91 11.10 -21.03 -15.45
CA VAL A 91 10.19 -19.89 -15.19
C VAL A 91 9.68 -19.30 -16.49
N ARG A 92 8.37 -19.04 -16.55
CA ARG A 92 7.75 -18.38 -17.70
C ARG A 92 8.17 -16.92 -17.75
N ARG A 93 8.86 -16.52 -18.82
CA ARG A 93 9.26 -15.13 -19.04
C ARG A 93 8.03 -14.27 -19.32
N GLU A 94 7.92 -13.15 -18.62
CA GLU A 94 6.91 -12.14 -18.90
C GLU A 94 7.24 -11.44 -20.23
N PRO A 95 6.25 -11.08 -21.05
CA PRO A 95 6.51 -10.42 -22.31
C PRO A 95 7.24 -9.08 -22.14
N TYR A 96 8.07 -8.76 -23.14
CA TYR A 96 8.99 -7.61 -23.11
C TYR A 96 8.30 -6.27 -22.78
N TYR A 97 7.05 -6.07 -23.22
CA TYR A 97 6.31 -4.84 -22.95
C TYR A 97 6.07 -4.58 -21.46
N ILE A 98 6.00 -5.61 -20.61
CA ILE A 98 5.84 -5.44 -19.16
C ILE A 98 7.14 -4.98 -18.53
N ALA A 99 8.28 -5.50 -18.98
CA ALA A 99 9.58 -5.01 -18.55
C ALA A 99 9.75 -3.52 -18.92
N VAL A 100 9.35 -3.13 -20.13
CA VAL A 100 9.31 -1.71 -20.54
C VAL A 100 8.38 -0.89 -19.65
N LEU A 101 7.18 -1.38 -19.34
CA LEU A 101 6.25 -0.70 -18.42
C LEU A 101 6.88 -0.48 -17.04
N THR A 102 7.52 -1.51 -16.46
CA THR A 102 8.20 -1.38 -15.16
C THR A 102 9.33 -0.35 -15.22
N ALA A 103 10.09 -0.31 -16.32
CA ALA A 103 11.14 0.68 -16.53
C ALA A 103 10.58 2.10 -16.63
N VAL A 104 9.46 2.30 -17.33
CA VAL A 104 8.76 3.59 -17.39
C VAL A 104 8.29 4.03 -16.00
N GLN A 105 7.75 3.12 -15.19
CA GLN A 105 7.35 3.41 -13.81
C GLN A 105 8.54 3.81 -12.93
N VAL A 106 9.69 3.15 -13.08
CA VAL A 106 10.93 3.52 -12.38
C VAL A 106 11.41 4.90 -12.81
N VAL A 107 11.36 5.23 -14.10
CA VAL A 107 11.72 6.57 -14.61
C VAL A 107 10.79 7.64 -14.03
N LEU A 108 9.48 7.38 -13.97
CA LEU A 108 8.52 8.30 -13.33
C LEU A 108 8.82 8.50 -11.85
N LEU A 109 9.22 7.43 -11.14
CA LEU A 109 9.66 7.54 -9.75
C LEU A 109 10.94 8.39 -9.63
N CYS A 110 11.94 8.20 -10.50
CA CYS A 110 13.12 9.08 -10.55
C CYS A 110 12.73 10.55 -10.77
N ILE A 111 11.86 10.82 -11.75
CA ILE A 111 11.37 12.17 -12.03
C ILE A 111 10.66 12.74 -10.78
N SER A 112 9.80 11.96 -10.12
CA SER A 112 9.11 12.41 -8.90
C SER A 112 10.09 12.80 -7.78
N THR A 113 11.15 12.00 -7.55
CA THR A 113 12.17 12.30 -6.53
C THR A 113 12.98 13.55 -6.88
N TYR A 114 13.28 13.75 -8.17
CA TYR A 114 13.94 14.95 -8.65
C TYR A 114 13.05 16.19 -8.52
N THR A 115 11.75 16.09 -8.85
CA THR A 115 10.77 17.17 -8.68
C THR A 115 10.68 17.60 -7.21
N ILE A 116 10.75 16.68 -6.26
CA ILE A 116 10.80 17.01 -4.82
C ILE A 116 12.05 17.82 -4.49
N GLN A 117 13.23 17.37 -4.94
CA GLN A 117 14.48 18.06 -4.67
C GLN A 117 14.50 19.46 -5.29
N SER A 118 14.08 19.57 -6.55
CA SER A 118 13.98 20.84 -7.28
C SER A 118 13.00 21.80 -6.60
N THR A 119 11.80 21.33 -6.25
CA THR A 119 10.77 22.13 -5.57
C THR A 119 11.23 22.57 -4.19
N SER A 120 11.85 21.67 -3.41
CA SER A 120 12.38 22.02 -2.09
C SER A 120 13.47 23.09 -2.17
N ARG A 121 14.36 23.02 -3.17
CA ARG A 121 15.42 24.00 -3.37
C ARG A 121 14.88 25.37 -3.78
N SER A 122 13.91 25.39 -4.69
CA SER A 122 13.25 26.62 -5.15
C SER A 122 12.48 27.33 -4.03
N ILE A 123 11.76 26.56 -3.19
CA ILE A 123 11.07 27.10 -2.01
C ILE A 123 12.07 27.63 -0.97
N ALA A 124 13.19 26.91 -0.74
CA ALA A 124 14.24 27.36 0.17
C ALA A 124 14.90 28.68 -0.30
N ASN A 125 15.07 28.84 -1.61
CA ASN A 125 15.59 30.06 -2.23
C ASN A 125 14.55 31.20 -2.32
N LYS A 126 13.28 30.96 -1.94
CA LYS A 126 12.14 31.88 -2.07
C LYS A 126 11.77 32.22 -3.53
N ASP A 127 12.16 31.40 -4.49
CA ASP A 127 11.82 31.56 -5.92
C ASP A 127 10.37 31.11 -6.23
N GLY A 128 9.66 30.56 -5.24
CA GLY A 128 8.29 30.06 -5.38
C GLY A 128 8.22 28.62 -5.88
N LEU A 129 7.09 28.25 -6.48
CA LEU A 129 6.89 26.93 -7.09
C LEU A 129 7.17 27.01 -8.59
N PRO A 130 8.18 26.30 -9.13
CA PRO A 130 8.43 26.28 -10.56
C PRO A 130 7.24 25.69 -11.33
N PHE A 131 6.76 26.40 -12.35
CA PHE A 131 5.62 25.98 -13.16
C PHE A 131 5.80 24.61 -13.82
N LEU A 132 7.02 24.30 -14.29
CA LEU A 132 7.32 22.98 -14.86
C LEU A 132 7.19 21.85 -13.83
N ASN A 133 7.65 22.07 -12.60
CA ASN A 133 7.52 21.08 -11.53
C ASN A 133 6.05 20.81 -11.20
N GLN A 134 5.22 21.86 -11.23
CA GLN A 134 3.79 21.76 -11.00
C GLN A 134 3.10 20.88 -12.08
N ILE A 135 3.38 21.13 -13.36
CA ILE A 135 2.85 20.32 -14.47
C ILE A 135 3.27 18.86 -14.31
N VAL A 136 4.56 18.62 -14.03
CA VAL A 136 5.12 17.28 -13.86
C VAL A 136 4.45 16.55 -12.68
N ALA A 137 4.22 17.22 -11.55
CA ALA A 137 3.57 16.63 -10.40
C ALA A 137 2.13 16.18 -10.70
N TRP A 138 1.33 17.04 -11.36
CA TRP A 138 -0.03 16.70 -11.79
C TRP A 138 -0.05 15.57 -12.82
N PHE A 139 0.89 15.58 -13.77
CA PHE A 139 1.03 14.51 -14.75
C PHE A 139 1.35 13.17 -14.09
N ILE A 140 2.32 13.14 -13.16
CA ILE A 140 2.69 11.94 -12.39
C ILE A 140 1.49 11.43 -11.60
N LEU A 141 0.73 12.31 -10.96
CA LEU A 141 -0.48 11.94 -10.21
C LEU A 141 -1.52 11.24 -11.09
N GLY A 142 -1.80 11.78 -12.28
CA GLY A 142 -2.76 11.18 -13.20
C GLY A 142 -2.28 9.86 -13.80
N ILE A 143 -1.07 9.85 -14.38
CA ILE A 143 -0.56 8.69 -15.14
C ILE A 143 -0.30 7.48 -14.23
N SER A 144 0.13 7.72 -12.98
CA SER A 144 0.45 6.66 -12.02
C SER A 144 -0.77 5.82 -11.60
N LEU A 145 -1.98 6.36 -11.66
CA LEU A 145 -3.19 5.59 -11.36
C LEU A 145 -3.57 4.64 -12.52
N VAL A 146 -3.19 4.98 -13.74
CA VAL A 146 -3.58 4.25 -14.95
C VAL A 146 -2.56 3.18 -15.35
N LEU A 147 -1.26 3.46 -15.18
CA LEU A 147 -0.18 2.56 -15.62
C LEU A 147 -0.29 1.10 -15.17
N PRO A 148 -0.70 0.78 -13.91
CA PRO A 148 -0.78 -0.62 -13.49
C PRO A 148 -1.78 -1.44 -14.31
N LEU A 149 -2.80 -0.81 -14.91
CA LEU A 149 -3.83 -1.47 -15.72
C LEU A 149 -3.25 -2.09 -17.00
N PHE A 150 -2.10 -1.63 -17.48
CA PHE A 150 -1.41 -2.18 -18.66
C PHE A 150 -0.42 -3.31 -18.31
N GLY A 151 -0.27 -3.68 -17.03
CA GLY A 151 0.67 -4.72 -16.58
C GLY A 151 0.19 -6.16 -16.80
N SER A 152 1.03 -7.15 -16.50
CA SER A 152 0.59 -8.57 -16.46
C SER A 152 -0.41 -8.82 -15.34
N GLN A 153 -1.17 -9.90 -15.44
CA GLN A 153 -2.11 -10.36 -14.39
C GLN A 153 -1.47 -11.36 -13.42
N SER A 154 -0.18 -11.70 -13.58
CA SER A 154 0.53 -12.51 -12.58
C SER A 154 0.64 -11.73 -11.27
N ILE A 155 0.43 -12.42 -10.14
CA ILE A 155 0.25 -11.76 -8.85
C ILE A 155 1.46 -10.90 -8.49
N LEU A 156 2.66 -11.46 -8.58
CA LEU A 156 3.88 -10.79 -8.15
C LEU A 156 4.21 -9.57 -9.02
N THR A 157 4.08 -9.68 -10.34
CA THR A 157 4.40 -8.57 -11.27
C THR A 157 3.35 -7.48 -11.21
N ARG A 158 2.06 -7.84 -11.13
CA ARG A 158 0.97 -6.88 -11.00
C ARG A 158 1.10 -6.09 -9.70
N LEU A 159 1.39 -6.76 -8.57
CA LEU A 159 1.61 -6.08 -7.30
C LEU A 159 2.83 -5.15 -7.38
N LEU A 160 3.96 -5.60 -7.95
CA LEU A 160 5.14 -4.76 -8.13
C LEU A 160 4.81 -3.49 -8.93
N ASN A 161 4.07 -3.64 -10.04
CA ASN A 161 3.66 -2.52 -10.89
C ASN A 161 2.70 -1.58 -10.18
N VAL A 162 1.76 -2.11 -9.39
CA VAL A 162 0.84 -1.32 -8.57
C VAL A 162 1.61 -0.52 -7.51
N MET A 163 2.46 -1.17 -6.72
CA MET A 163 3.23 -0.51 -5.66
C MET A 163 4.15 0.57 -6.25
N THR A 164 4.87 0.27 -7.33
CA THR A 164 5.78 1.23 -7.96
C THR A 164 5.05 2.44 -8.51
N SER A 165 3.90 2.20 -9.15
CA SER A 165 3.09 3.29 -9.70
C SER A 165 2.53 4.18 -8.59
N LEU A 166 1.95 3.61 -7.54
CA LEU A 166 1.33 4.37 -6.44
C LEU A 166 2.36 5.05 -5.53
N PHE A 167 3.60 4.55 -5.46
CA PHE A 167 4.65 5.17 -4.66
C PHE A 167 5.14 6.51 -5.25
N ALA A 168 5.14 6.66 -6.58
CA ALA A 168 5.55 7.91 -7.26
C ALA A 168 4.69 9.15 -6.91
N PRO A 169 3.34 9.11 -6.91
CA PRO A 169 2.53 10.22 -6.40
C PRO A 169 2.58 10.32 -4.87
N TYR A 170 2.72 9.20 -4.14
CA TYR A 170 2.79 9.23 -2.68
C TYR A 170 4.00 10.01 -2.18
N ILE A 171 5.18 9.81 -2.78
CA ILE A 171 6.40 10.52 -2.37
C ILE A 171 6.28 12.04 -2.58
N LEU A 172 5.59 12.48 -3.64
CA LEU A 172 5.30 13.90 -3.91
C LEU A 172 4.39 14.51 -2.83
N LEU A 173 3.46 13.71 -2.29
CA LEU A 173 2.51 14.11 -1.24
C LEU A 173 3.06 13.88 0.19
N SER A 174 4.24 13.25 0.32
CA SER A 174 4.81 12.87 1.59
C SER A 174 5.62 14.00 2.24
N ILE A 175 5.60 14.01 3.58
CA ILE A 175 6.41 14.88 4.42
C ILE A 175 7.38 14.02 5.22
N SER A 176 8.65 14.43 5.31
CA SER A 176 9.64 13.84 6.23
C SER A 176 9.84 12.32 6.07
N HIS A 177 9.53 11.55 7.12
CA HIS A 177 9.69 10.11 7.25
C HIS A 177 8.51 9.29 6.70
N GLU A 178 7.39 9.93 6.31
CA GLU A 178 6.23 9.24 5.75
C GLU A 178 6.55 8.41 4.48
N GLY A 179 7.53 8.88 3.69
CA GLY A 179 8.06 8.15 2.53
C GLY A 179 8.70 6.82 2.93
N MET A 180 9.52 6.83 3.99
CA MET A 180 10.16 5.62 4.53
C MET A 180 9.12 4.67 5.14
N PHE A 181 8.12 5.20 5.83
CA PHE A 181 7.00 4.42 6.35
C PHE A 181 6.30 3.64 5.24
N CYS A 182 5.92 4.31 4.13
CA CYS A 182 5.24 3.65 3.03
C CYS A 182 6.13 2.62 2.31
N LEU A 183 7.44 2.88 2.18
CA LEU A 183 8.39 1.91 1.64
C LEU A 183 8.40 0.63 2.47
N LEU A 184 8.54 0.77 3.79
CA LEU A 184 8.56 -0.37 4.72
C LEU A 184 7.21 -1.09 4.75
N LEU A 185 6.10 -0.35 4.67
CA LEU A 185 4.77 -0.92 4.54
C LEU A 185 4.66 -1.78 3.27
N CYS A 186 5.14 -1.31 2.12
CA CYS A 186 5.15 -2.10 0.89
C CYS A 186 5.94 -3.42 1.05
N ILE A 187 7.12 -3.37 1.69
CA ILE A 187 7.94 -4.55 1.94
C ILE A 187 7.21 -5.51 2.89
N GLU A 188 6.67 -5.00 3.99
CA GLU A 188 5.90 -5.76 4.98
C GLU A 188 4.71 -6.47 4.31
N MET A 189 3.99 -5.78 3.44
CA MET A 189 2.83 -6.36 2.76
C MET A 189 3.23 -7.50 1.80
N ILE A 190 4.35 -7.37 1.08
CA ILE A 190 4.87 -8.46 0.23
C ILE A 190 5.29 -9.65 1.10
N LEU A 191 5.97 -9.41 2.22
CA LEU A 191 6.37 -10.47 3.15
C LEU A 191 5.15 -11.17 3.76
N TRP A 192 4.08 -10.43 4.07
CA TRP A 192 2.81 -11.00 4.53
C TRP A 192 2.23 -11.98 3.51
N LEU A 193 2.15 -11.58 2.24
CA LEU A 193 1.70 -12.44 1.14
C LEU A 193 2.55 -13.71 1.02
N MET A 194 3.88 -13.57 1.08
CA MET A 194 4.79 -14.70 0.98
C MET A 194 4.63 -15.67 2.16
N LEU A 195 4.51 -15.16 3.39
CA LEU A 195 4.31 -15.99 4.59
C LEU A 195 3.00 -16.77 4.54
N GLU A 196 1.89 -16.10 4.18
CA GLU A 196 0.58 -16.76 4.04
C GLU A 196 0.59 -17.83 2.94
N HIS A 197 1.28 -17.58 1.83
CA HIS A 197 1.44 -18.55 0.76
C HIS A 197 2.19 -19.80 1.21
N GLN A 198 3.31 -19.65 1.93
CA GLN A 198 4.08 -20.78 2.45
C GLN A 198 3.34 -21.56 3.54
N LEU A 199 2.56 -20.89 4.39
CA LEU A 199 1.75 -21.55 5.42
C LEU A 199 0.65 -22.43 4.82
N SER A 200 0.14 -22.08 3.63
CA SER A 200 -0.95 -22.82 3.00
C SER A 200 -0.56 -24.18 2.41
N TYR A 201 0.73 -24.54 2.47
CA TYR A 201 1.28 -25.76 1.84
C TYR A 201 0.85 -25.94 0.37
N ASN A 202 0.65 -24.83 -0.34
CA ASN A 202 0.26 -24.86 -1.74
C ASN A 202 1.47 -25.28 -2.58
N TYR A 203 1.32 -26.35 -3.36
CA TYR A 203 2.37 -26.84 -4.27
C TYR A 203 2.62 -25.92 -5.47
N SER A 204 1.67 -25.03 -5.79
CA SER A 204 1.80 -24.06 -6.89
C SER A 204 2.71 -22.91 -6.48
N LYS A 205 3.72 -22.59 -7.29
CA LYS A 205 4.57 -21.42 -7.06
C LYS A 205 3.76 -20.13 -7.22
N LEU A 206 4.02 -19.14 -6.36
CA LEU A 206 3.34 -17.83 -6.38
C LEU A 206 3.35 -17.14 -7.75
N GLN A 207 4.42 -17.33 -8.53
CA GLN A 207 4.62 -16.78 -9.87
C GLN A 207 3.61 -17.29 -10.91
N ASP A 208 3.09 -18.51 -10.74
CA ASP A 208 2.18 -19.16 -11.70
C ASP A 208 0.71 -18.79 -11.41
N ILE A 209 0.47 -18.03 -10.34
CA ILE A 209 -0.86 -17.62 -9.92
C ILE A 209 -1.20 -16.27 -10.56
N HIS A 210 -2.33 -16.23 -11.25
CA HIS A 210 -2.88 -15.03 -11.87
C HIS A 210 -4.11 -14.54 -11.11
N PHE A 211 -4.32 -13.22 -11.06
CA PHE A 211 -5.49 -12.61 -10.41
C PHE A 211 -6.83 -13.03 -11.03
N VAL A 212 -6.83 -13.37 -12.32
CA VAL A 212 -7.98 -13.94 -13.03
C VAL A 212 -7.71 -15.43 -13.23
N SER A 213 -8.17 -16.25 -12.29
CA SER A 213 -8.21 -17.70 -12.50
C SER A 213 -9.35 -18.03 -13.46
N VAL A 214 -9.06 -18.76 -14.53
CA VAL A 214 -10.09 -19.45 -15.34
C VAL A 214 -11.02 -20.19 -14.38
N PRO A 215 -12.36 -20.06 -14.52
CA PRO A 215 -13.27 -20.79 -13.65
C PRO A 215 -13.03 -22.28 -13.83
N ALA A 216 -12.45 -22.92 -12.81
CA ALA A 216 -12.50 -24.37 -12.69
C ALA A 216 -13.97 -24.78 -12.58
N ASP A 217 -14.33 -25.85 -13.28
CA ASP A 217 -15.70 -26.36 -13.44
C ASP A 217 -16.59 -26.11 -12.22
N PRO A 218 -17.79 -25.51 -12.40
CA PRO A 218 -18.73 -25.23 -11.32
C PRO A 218 -19.25 -26.49 -10.61
N THR A 219 -18.97 -27.67 -11.15
CA THR A 219 -19.41 -28.98 -10.63
C THR A 219 -18.49 -29.58 -9.57
N LYS A 220 -17.28 -29.03 -9.32
CA LYS A 220 -16.29 -29.60 -8.38
C LYS A 220 -15.96 -28.74 -7.14
N LYS A 221 -16.59 -27.58 -6.96
CA LYS A 221 -16.36 -26.77 -5.75
C LYS A 221 -17.14 -27.35 -4.57
N LYS A 222 -16.52 -28.28 -3.83
CA LYS A 222 -16.88 -28.51 -2.43
C LYS A 222 -16.79 -27.18 -1.70
N ILE A 223 -17.94 -26.60 -1.36
CA ILE A 223 -18.07 -25.50 -0.40
C ILE A 223 -17.81 -26.12 0.98
N ASN A 224 -16.58 -26.54 1.24
CA ASN A 224 -16.13 -26.80 2.61
C ASN A 224 -15.62 -25.46 3.15
N ASN A 225 -16.53 -24.49 3.28
CA ASN A 225 -16.23 -23.16 3.82
C ASN A 225 -16.54 -23.16 5.31
N GLU A 226 -15.83 -23.99 6.08
CA GLU A 226 -15.71 -23.70 7.51
C GLU A 226 -14.80 -22.49 7.66
N ILE A 227 -15.27 -21.47 8.40
CA ILE A 227 -14.46 -20.28 8.68
C ILE A 227 -13.27 -20.74 9.51
N SER A 228 -12.07 -20.65 8.94
CA SER A 228 -10.86 -21.09 9.63
C SER A 228 -10.32 -20.00 10.55
N LEU A 229 -9.57 -20.38 11.60
CA LEU A 229 -8.80 -19.42 12.40
C LEU A 229 -7.80 -18.61 11.55
N GLY A 230 -7.37 -19.15 10.41
CA GLY A 230 -6.52 -18.44 9.44
C GLY A 230 -7.24 -17.24 8.82
N ASP A 231 -8.55 -17.36 8.55
CA ASP A 231 -9.34 -16.25 7.98
C ASP A 231 -9.56 -15.14 9.00
N PHE A 232 -9.78 -15.50 10.28
CA PHE A 232 -9.82 -14.54 11.38
C PHE A 232 -8.50 -13.77 11.51
N ARG A 233 -7.36 -14.46 11.47
CA ARG A 233 -6.04 -13.83 11.53
C ARG A 233 -5.82 -12.86 10.37
N ARG A 234 -6.14 -13.27 9.14
CA ARG A 234 -5.94 -12.44 7.93
C ARG A 234 -6.79 -11.17 7.97
N ALA A 235 -8.04 -11.27 8.40
CA ALA A 235 -8.91 -10.11 8.58
C ALA A 235 -8.41 -9.18 9.69
N TYR A 236 -7.93 -9.74 10.81
CA TYR A 236 -7.31 -8.96 11.88
C TYR A 236 -6.06 -8.22 11.39
N PHE A 237 -5.15 -8.92 10.70
CA PHE A 237 -3.95 -8.30 10.10
C PHE A 237 -4.34 -7.20 9.11
N PHE A 238 -5.34 -7.42 8.26
CA PHE A 238 -5.82 -6.40 7.35
C PHE A 238 -6.29 -5.13 8.08
N ILE A 239 -7.19 -5.26 9.06
CA ILE A 239 -7.69 -4.13 9.84
C ILE A 239 -6.53 -3.43 10.56
N PHE A 240 -5.63 -4.21 11.15
CA PHE A 240 -4.46 -3.68 11.83
C PHE A 240 -3.57 -2.86 10.87
N PHE A 241 -3.27 -3.37 9.66
CA PHE A 241 -2.46 -2.66 8.69
C PHE A 241 -3.15 -1.42 8.10
N ILE A 242 -4.48 -1.43 7.97
CA ILE A 242 -5.26 -0.22 7.62
C ILE A 242 -5.13 0.83 8.73
N LEU A 243 -5.30 0.45 10.00
CA LEU A 243 -5.11 1.37 11.12
C LEU A 243 -3.66 1.86 11.21
N LEU A 244 -2.68 0.98 11.01
CA LEU A 244 -1.26 1.34 10.99
C LEU A 244 -0.97 2.34 9.87
N ALA A 245 -1.49 2.12 8.67
CA ALA A 245 -1.36 3.04 7.54
C ALA A 245 -2.02 4.39 7.83
N PHE A 246 -3.16 4.40 8.53
CA PHE A 246 -3.88 5.62 8.90
C PHE A 246 -3.04 6.49 9.83
N PHE A 247 -2.50 5.89 10.89
CA PHE A 247 -1.70 6.61 11.88
C PHE A 247 -0.25 6.87 11.42
N GLY A 248 0.32 6.00 10.60
CA GLY A 248 1.68 6.09 10.09
C GLY A 248 1.88 7.15 8.99
N THR A 249 0.82 7.57 8.31
CA THR A 249 0.83 8.77 7.43
C THR A 249 0.77 10.08 8.22
N GLY A 250 0.88 10.01 9.55
CA GLY A 250 1.56 11.02 10.36
C GLY A 250 0.75 12.21 10.83
N ASN A 251 -0.41 12.54 10.24
CA ASN A 251 -0.97 13.88 10.47
C ASN A 251 -2.50 14.03 10.57
N ILE A 252 -3.26 12.95 10.76
CA ILE A 252 -4.74 12.99 10.76
C ILE A 252 -5.35 12.44 12.08
N ALA A 253 -4.77 12.79 13.22
CA ALA A 253 -5.49 12.59 14.49
C ALA A 253 -6.65 13.61 14.62
N SER A 254 -6.54 14.76 13.96
CA SER A 254 -7.61 15.75 13.82
C SER A 254 -7.50 16.46 12.48
N ILE A 255 -8.61 16.96 11.93
CA ILE A 255 -8.61 17.77 10.69
C ILE A 255 -7.70 19.01 10.83
N ASN A 256 -7.50 19.49 12.07
CA ASN A 256 -6.72 20.68 12.40
C ASN A 256 -5.20 20.46 12.39
N SER A 257 -4.70 19.21 12.36
CA SER A 257 -3.25 18.94 12.28
C SER A 257 -2.70 18.97 10.86
N PHE A 258 -3.54 19.27 9.86
CA PHE A 258 -3.13 19.27 8.47
C PHE A 258 -1.96 20.23 8.18
N ASN A 259 -0.86 19.68 7.66
CA ASN A 259 0.31 20.46 7.28
C ASN A 259 0.28 20.77 5.78
N PRO A 260 0.21 22.05 5.38
CA PRO A 260 0.14 22.45 3.99
C PRO A 260 1.36 22.06 3.16
N THR A 261 2.49 21.74 3.79
CA THR A 261 3.73 21.45 3.07
C THR A 261 3.70 20.15 2.25
N SER A 262 2.76 19.23 2.53
CA SER A 262 2.60 17.99 1.75
C SER A 262 2.21 18.25 0.30
N VAL A 263 1.47 19.33 0.02
CA VAL A 263 0.92 19.60 -1.31
C VAL A 263 1.74 20.63 -2.09
N TYR A 264 2.86 21.12 -1.55
CA TYR A 264 3.65 22.18 -2.18
C TYR A 264 4.24 21.81 -3.54
N CYS A 265 4.37 20.52 -3.85
CA CYS A 265 4.70 20.09 -5.22
C CYS A 265 3.59 20.38 -6.25
N PHE A 266 2.35 20.60 -5.80
CA PHE A 266 1.17 20.81 -6.65
C PHE A 266 0.64 22.24 -6.60
N LEU A 267 0.65 22.87 -5.42
CA LEU A 267 0.13 24.21 -5.21
C LEU A 267 0.70 24.83 -3.93
N THR A 268 1.02 26.13 -4.00
CA THR A 268 1.46 26.94 -2.86
C THR A 268 0.38 27.90 -2.38
N VAL A 269 -0.56 28.28 -3.26
CA VAL A 269 -1.70 29.11 -2.92
C VAL A 269 -2.76 28.26 -2.23
N PHE A 270 -3.25 28.72 -1.08
CA PHE A 270 -4.26 27.99 -0.31
C PHE A 270 -5.55 27.80 -1.11
N ASN A 271 -5.90 26.55 -1.39
CA ASN A 271 -7.18 26.16 -1.95
C ASN A 271 -7.71 24.94 -1.17
N PRO A 272 -8.66 25.11 -0.25
CA PRO A 272 -9.05 24.06 0.69
C PRO A 272 -9.60 22.81 0.00
N TYR A 273 -10.28 22.97 -1.14
CA TYR A 273 -10.88 21.85 -1.87
C TYR A 273 -9.83 20.98 -2.55
N VAL A 274 -8.93 21.60 -3.33
CA VAL A 274 -7.88 20.86 -4.06
C VAL A 274 -6.88 20.23 -3.08
N MET A 275 -6.54 20.97 -2.05
CA MET A 275 -5.64 20.54 -0.99
C MET A 275 -6.22 19.39 -0.17
N GLY A 276 -7.51 19.46 0.19
CA GLY A 276 -8.24 18.36 0.82
C GLY A 276 -8.31 17.12 -0.06
N PHE A 277 -8.55 17.28 -1.37
CA PHE A 277 -8.56 16.18 -2.32
C PHE A 277 -7.19 15.48 -2.44
N LEU A 278 -6.09 16.23 -2.56
CA LEU A 278 -4.75 15.66 -2.59
C LEU A 278 -4.39 14.91 -1.30
N MET A 279 -4.85 15.42 -0.16
CA MET A 279 -4.67 14.74 1.12
C MET A 279 -5.50 13.46 1.24
N LEU A 280 -6.71 13.45 0.69
CA LEU A 280 -7.50 12.24 0.61
C LEU A 280 -6.78 11.18 -0.23
N ILE A 281 -6.25 11.55 -1.39
CA ILE A 281 -5.43 10.64 -2.21
C ILE A 281 -4.23 10.10 -1.42
N LYS A 282 -3.50 10.98 -0.71
CA LYS A 282 -2.34 10.58 0.12
C LYS A 282 -2.70 9.48 1.13
N ILE A 283 -3.87 9.59 1.77
CA ILE A 283 -4.36 8.61 2.76
C ILE A 283 -4.80 7.31 2.08
N LEU A 284 -5.46 7.41 0.93
CA LEU A 284 -5.98 6.23 0.23
C LEU A 284 -4.88 5.35 -0.39
N ILE A 285 -3.73 5.90 -0.76
CA ILE A 285 -2.65 5.12 -1.41
C ILE A 285 -2.18 3.95 -0.54
N PRO A 286 -1.72 4.13 0.72
CA PRO A 286 -1.37 3.02 1.60
C PRO A 286 -2.51 2.02 1.82
N PHE A 287 -3.75 2.49 1.92
CA PHE A 287 -4.89 1.60 2.12
C PHE A 287 -5.17 0.72 0.89
N LEU A 288 -5.01 1.30 -0.31
CA LEU A 288 -5.15 0.58 -1.58
C LEU A 288 -4.06 -0.50 -1.72
N ILE A 289 -2.82 -0.18 -1.32
CA ILE A 289 -1.69 -1.11 -1.26
C ILE A 289 -2.01 -2.32 -0.39
N VAL A 290 -2.47 -2.10 0.85
CA VAL A 290 -2.87 -3.16 1.78
C VAL A 290 -4.04 -3.98 1.21
N SER A 291 -5.01 -3.32 0.57
CA SER A 291 -6.18 -3.97 -0.04
C SER A 291 -5.82 -4.86 -1.25
N CYS A 292 -4.89 -4.42 -2.10
CA CYS A 292 -4.37 -5.23 -3.21
C CYS A 292 -3.67 -6.50 -2.72
N ILE A 293 -2.98 -6.43 -1.59
CA ILE A 293 -2.26 -7.55 -0.99
C ILE A 293 -3.22 -8.53 -0.34
N LEU A 294 -4.22 -8.04 0.41
CA LEU A 294 -5.29 -8.89 0.93
C LEU A 294 -5.99 -9.65 -0.20
N ARG A 295 -6.25 -8.97 -1.32
CA ARG A 295 -6.83 -9.61 -2.50
C ARG A 295 -5.90 -10.68 -3.07
N ALA A 296 -4.60 -10.42 -3.16
CA ALA A 296 -3.63 -11.41 -3.60
C ALA A 296 -3.60 -12.64 -2.70
N ILE A 297 -3.62 -12.44 -1.38
CA ILE A 297 -3.73 -13.51 -0.36
C ILE A 297 -4.99 -14.35 -0.61
N ASN A 298 -6.14 -13.72 -0.81
CA ASN A 298 -7.40 -14.43 -1.12
C ASN A 298 -7.30 -15.30 -2.38
N VAL A 299 -6.73 -14.76 -3.45
CA VAL A 299 -6.56 -15.51 -4.71
C VAL A 299 -5.57 -16.65 -4.55
N CYS A 300 -4.42 -16.40 -3.90
CA CYS A 300 -3.39 -17.40 -3.64
C CYS A 300 -3.89 -18.57 -2.82
N LEU A 301 -4.77 -18.31 -1.86
CA LEU A 301 -5.25 -19.29 -0.89
C LEU A 301 -6.58 -19.91 -1.30
N LYS A 302 -7.15 -19.48 -2.44
CA LYS A 302 -8.48 -19.85 -2.92
C LYS A 302 -9.57 -19.66 -1.84
N ALA A 303 -9.33 -18.73 -0.91
CA ALA A 303 -10.23 -18.43 0.20
C ALA A 303 -11.49 -17.75 -0.34
N SER A 304 -12.62 -17.92 0.37
CA SER A 304 -13.87 -17.30 -0.06
C SER A 304 -13.82 -15.78 0.19
N PRO A 305 -13.88 -14.93 -0.85
CA PRO A 305 -13.75 -13.49 -0.67
C PRO A 305 -14.91 -12.90 0.16
N ARG A 306 -16.08 -13.52 0.06
CA ARG A 306 -17.29 -13.12 0.80
C ARG A 306 -17.12 -13.31 2.31
N ALA A 307 -16.64 -14.47 2.77
CA ALA A 307 -16.49 -14.72 4.20
C ALA A 307 -15.44 -13.80 4.82
N LEU A 308 -14.30 -13.63 4.14
CA LEU A 308 -13.25 -12.72 4.64
C LEU A 308 -13.73 -11.27 4.71
N PHE A 309 -14.49 -10.82 3.71
CA PHE A 309 -15.08 -9.49 3.71
C PHE A 309 -16.09 -9.30 4.86
N LEU A 310 -16.99 -10.28 5.07
CA LEU A 310 -17.93 -10.24 6.20
C LEU A 310 -17.21 -10.22 7.56
N LEU A 311 -16.09 -10.94 7.69
CA LEU A 311 -15.28 -10.95 8.90
C LEU A 311 -14.65 -9.58 9.16
N ILE A 312 -14.09 -8.95 8.12
CA ILE A 312 -13.54 -7.59 8.21
C ILE A 312 -14.63 -6.60 8.64
N LEU A 313 -15.81 -6.68 8.02
CA LEU A 313 -16.94 -5.81 8.35
C LEU A 313 -17.34 -5.99 9.81
N LEU A 314 -17.56 -7.22 10.26
CA LEU A 314 -17.95 -7.53 11.64
C LEU A 314 -16.94 -7.00 12.67
N MET A 315 -15.64 -7.23 12.43
CA MET A 315 -14.58 -6.76 13.33
C MET A 315 -14.46 -5.23 13.34
N SER A 316 -14.72 -4.58 12.22
CA SER A 316 -14.68 -3.12 12.12
C SER A 316 -15.92 -2.48 12.75
N ASP A 317 -17.10 -3.09 12.62
CA ASP A 317 -18.32 -2.66 13.30
C ASP A 317 -18.18 -2.76 14.82
N PHE A 318 -17.53 -3.83 15.32
CA PHE A 318 -17.19 -3.94 16.75
C PHE A 318 -16.29 -2.79 17.21
N LEU A 319 -15.28 -2.42 16.41
CA LEU A 319 -14.43 -1.27 16.69
C LEU A 319 -15.23 0.06 16.70
N ALA A 320 -16.16 0.23 15.75
CA ALA A 320 -17.00 1.42 15.68
C ALA A 320 -17.97 1.52 16.86
N LEU A 321 -18.61 0.42 17.26
CA LEU A 321 -19.46 0.35 18.45
C LEU A 321 -18.68 0.67 19.72
N HIS A 322 -17.45 0.17 19.84
CA HIS A 322 -16.59 0.53 20.97
C HIS A 322 -16.35 2.04 21.05
N PHE A 323 -16.09 2.71 19.93
CA PHE A 323 -15.94 4.16 19.91
C PHE A 323 -17.26 4.90 20.13
N PHE A 324 -18.38 4.37 19.67
CA PHE A 324 -19.71 4.93 19.94
C PHE A 324 -19.97 5.04 21.44
N PHE A 325 -19.70 3.98 22.19
CA PHE A 325 -19.85 3.98 23.66
C PHE A 325 -18.83 4.85 24.40
N LEU A 326 -17.75 5.28 23.74
CA LEU A 326 -16.74 6.19 24.29
C LEU A 326 -16.98 7.67 23.91
N VAL A 327 -18.02 7.97 23.13
CA VAL A 327 -18.39 9.36 22.83
C VAL A 327 -18.83 10.04 24.13
N LYS A 328 -18.22 11.20 24.41
CA LYS A 328 -18.54 12.01 25.59
C LYS A 328 -19.55 13.09 25.22
N ASP A 329 -20.57 13.26 26.05
CA ASP A 329 -21.60 14.30 25.98
C ASP A 329 -21.32 15.48 26.94
N SER A 330 -20.32 15.32 27.82
CA SER A 330 -19.97 16.24 28.89
C SER A 330 -18.45 16.41 29.00
N GLY A 331 -18.00 17.56 29.51
CA GLY A 331 -16.58 17.92 29.64
C GLY A 331 -16.17 19.09 28.75
N SER A 332 -14.88 19.19 28.43
CA SER A 332 -14.38 20.26 27.56
C SER A 332 -14.85 20.07 26.11
N TRP A 333 -15.09 21.16 25.39
CA TRP A 333 -15.42 21.12 23.95
C TRP A 333 -14.39 20.35 23.12
N LEU A 334 -13.12 20.38 23.54
CA LEU A 334 -12.04 19.64 22.89
C LEU A 334 -12.20 18.13 23.11
N ASP A 335 -12.54 17.69 24.32
CA ASP A 335 -12.74 16.27 24.63
C ASP A 335 -13.97 15.71 23.92
N ILE A 336 -15.05 16.49 23.85
CA ILE A 336 -16.26 16.16 23.10
C ILE A 336 -15.90 16.03 21.61
N GLY A 337 -15.23 17.03 21.04
CA GLY A 337 -14.83 17.04 19.64
C GLY A 337 -13.87 15.91 19.26
N THR A 338 -12.91 15.56 20.12
CA THR A 338 -11.96 14.46 19.87
C THR A 338 -12.61 13.10 19.96
N SER A 339 -13.46 12.86 20.97
CA SER A 339 -14.21 11.60 21.09
C SER A 339 -15.16 11.38 19.90
N LEU A 340 -15.86 12.43 19.45
CA LEU A 340 -16.68 12.40 18.25
C LEU A 340 -15.86 12.15 16.98
N SER A 341 -14.70 12.81 16.86
CA SER A 341 -13.80 12.62 15.71
C SER A 341 -13.32 11.17 15.60
N HIS A 342 -12.97 10.52 16.71
CA HIS A 342 -12.56 9.11 16.71
C HIS A 342 -13.67 8.18 16.21
N TYR A 343 -14.91 8.41 16.65
CA TYR A 343 -16.07 7.64 16.19
C TYR A 343 -16.32 7.83 14.68
N ILE A 344 -16.34 9.09 14.21
CA ILE A 344 -16.53 9.41 12.79
C ILE A 344 -15.42 8.79 11.93
N ILE A 345 -14.16 8.87 12.36
CA ILE A 345 -13.05 8.24 11.66
C ILE A 345 -13.26 6.73 11.57
N SER A 346 -13.65 6.07 12.67
CA SER A 346 -13.88 4.62 12.70
C SER A 346 -14.94 4.18 11.67
N ILE A 347 -16.08 4.88 11.60
CA ILE A 347 -17.14 4.56 10.62
C ILE A 347 -16.69 4.88 9.19
N THR A 348 -16.02 6.00 9.00
CA THR A 348 -15.56 6.44 7.69
C THR A 348 -14.55 5.45 7.10
N VAL A 349 -13.65 4.90 7.93
CA VAL A 349 -12.70 3.85 7.52
C VAL A 349 -13.43 2.59 7.01
N ILE A 350 -14.56 2.20 7.62
CA ILE A 350 -15.37 1.04 7.16
C ILE A 350 -15.88 1.25 5.74
N ILE A 351 -16.48 2.43 5.49
CA ILE A 351 -16.99 2.78 4.17
C ILE A 351 -15.87 2.78 3.13
N PHE A 352 -14.71 3.35 3.48
CA PHE A 352 -13.56 3.37 2.59
C PHE A 352 -13.00 1.97 2.32
N ILE A 353 -12.99 1.05 3.30
CA ILE A 353 -12.56 -0.34 3.08
C ILE A 353 -13.39 -1.01 1.98
N MET A 354 -14.70 -0.81 1.94
CA MET A 354 -15.56 -1.35 0.87
C MET A 354 -15.16 -0.82 -0.50
N LEU A 355 -15.02 0.50 -0.60
CA LEU A 355 -14.63 1.18 -1.84
C LEU A 355 -13.23 0.75 -2.31
N LEU A 356 -12.29 0.65 -1.38
CA LEU A 356 -10.91 0.24 -1.62
C LEU A 356 -10.81 -1.21 -2.07
N TYR A 357 -11.64 -2.11 -1.55
CA TYR A 357 -11.68 -3.49 -2.03
C TYR A 357 -12.14 -3.56 -3.49
N GLY A 358 -13.13 -2.75 -3.87
CA GLY A 358 -13.56 -2.60 -5.27
C GLY A 358 -12.47 -2.02 -6.17
N LEU A 359 -11.78 -0.96 -5.73
CA LEU A 359 -10.66 -0.36 -6.47
C LEU A 359 -9.49 -1.34 -6.60
N ALA A 360 -9.14 -2.06 -5.54
CA ALA A 360 -8.12 -3.11 -5.57
C ALA A 360 -8.52 -4.23 -6.53
N TRP A 361 -9.82 -4.54 -6.64
CA TRP A 361 -10.31 -5.47 -7.64
C TRP A 361 -10.08 -4.97 -9.07
N ILE A 362 -10.44 -3.73 -9.36
CA ILE A 362 -10.23 -3.12 -10.69
C ILE A 362 -8.74 -3.11 -11.02
N LEU A 363 -7.91 -2.61 -10.10
CA LEU A 363 -6.49 -2.39 -10.33
C LEU A 363 -5.69 -3.68 -10.58
N THR A 364 -6.09 -4.79 -9.94
CA THR A 364 -5.37 -6.07 -10.11
C THR A 364 -6.01 -7.04 -11.11
N SER A 365 -7.30 -6.90 -11.46
CA SER A 365 -7.95 -7.75 -12.47
C SER A 365 -8.00 -7.17 -13.87
N VAL A 366 -8.24 -5.87 -14.00
CA VAL A 366 -8.40 -5.26 -15.31
C VAL A 366 -7.02 -5.18 -15.97
N SER A 367 -6.92 -5.78 -17.15
CA SER A 367 -5.74 -5.68 -18.01
C SER A 367 -6.16 -5.04 -19.31
N LEU A 368 -5.72 -3.81 -19.55
CA LEU A 368 -5.89 -3.13 -20.82
C LEU A 368 -4.82 -3.65 -21.76
N THR A 369 -5.19 -4.52 -22.69
CA THR A 369 -4.31 -4.89 -23.78
C THR A 369 -4.26 -3.75 -24.77
N VAL A 370 -3.10 -3.13 -24.96
CA VAL A 370 -2.85 -2.34 -26.17
C VAL A 370 -2.91 -3.34 -27.31
N SER A 371 -4.02 -3.39 -28.03
CA SER A 371 -4.11 -4.14 -29.27
C SER A 371 -3.00 -3.61 -30.15
N SER A 372 -1.92 -4.38 -30.30
CA SER A 372 -0.89 -4.07 -31.29
C SER A 372 -1.64 -3.82 -32.59
N LEU A 373 -1.50 -2.62 -33.16
CA LEU A 373 -1.71 -2.41 -34.58
C LEU A 373 -1.02 -3.59 -35.26
N ARG A 374 -1.82 -4.55 -35.75
CA ARG A 374 -1.38 -5.58 -36.68
C ARG A 374 -0.95 -4.82 -37.92
N ILE A 375 0.27 -4.28 -37.90
CA ILE A 375 1.00 -4.00 -39.12
C ILE A 375 1.20 -5.39 -39.69
N LYS A 376 0.30 -5.75 -40.61
CA LYS A 376 0.41 -6.91 -41.48
C LYS A 376 1.82 -6.86 -42.06
N ARG A 377 2.73 -7.68 -41.53
CA ARG A 377 3.90 -8.14 -42.29
C ARG A 377 3.38 -9.08 -43.37
N HIS A 378 2.72 -8.51 -44.37
CA HIS A 378 2.61 -9.09 -45.71
C HIS A 378 3.49 -8.21 -46.57
N LEU A 379 4.76 -8.58 -46.70
CA LEU A 379 5.74 -8.20 -47.73
C LEU A 379 7.11 -8.57 -47.19
N LEU A 380 7.46 -9.84 -47.37
CA LEU A 380 8.80 -10.33 -47.69
C LEU A 380 8.65 -11.66 -48.41
#